data_AF-A0A960TTY2-F1
#
_entry.id   AF-A0A960TTY2-F1
#
_cell.length_a   1.000
_cell.length_b   1.000
_cell.length_c   1.000
_cell.angle_alpha   90.00
_cell.angle_beta   90.00
_cell.angle_gamma   90.00
#
_symmetry.space_group_name_H-M   'P 1'
#
loop_
_entity.id
_entity.type
_entity.pdbx_description
1 polymer ?
#
loop_
_entity_poly.entity_id
_entity_poly.type
_entity_poly.pdbx_seq_one_letter_code
_entity_poly.pdbx_strand_id
1 'polypeptide(L)'
;GLELDLIDGTEEAKILYANHLSVLLPEGQAALFVDVGGGSTEITVIRDHVVLAQRSFAIGSVRLLNGRVPDEEWDELRHWLKTRARPHGPLQAVGSGGNINKIFNLTGLKKGQPVSYPLIKHVALTIEPYGMEERIRLLGLRPDRADVILPAARIYLAVMKWSRAQLMHVPQVGLADGLVQEMARAHLPG
;
A
#
# COMPACT_ATOMS: atom_id res chain seq x y z
N GLY A 1 -17.30 11.03 5.27
CA GLY A 1 -16.17 11.66 4.58
C GLY A 1 -15.06 11.77 5.59
N LEU A 2 -13.85 11.33 5.25
CA LEU A 2 -12.70 11.50 6.13
C LEU A 2 -12.24 12.95 5.99
N GLU A 3 -12.69 13.82 6.91
CA GLU A 3 -11.93 15.01 7.25
C GLU A 3 -10.61 14.49 7.82
N LEU A 4 -9.54 14.63 7.04
CA LEU A 4 -8.20 14.68 7.62
C LEU A 4 -8.24 15.86 8.58
N ASP A 5 -8.42 15.58 9.87
CA ASP A 5 -8.09 16.52 10.93
C ASP A 5 -6.68 17.00 10.62
N LEU A 6 -6.60 18.19 10.04
CA LEU A 6 -5.40 19.00 9.94
C LEU A 6 -4.91 19.11 11.37
N ILE A 7 -3.94 18.25 11.69
CA ILE A 7 -3.32 18.17 13.01
C ILE A 7 -2.91 19.60 13.36
N ASP A 8 -3.55 20.10 14.41
CA ASP A 8 -3.46 21.47 14.85
C ASP A 8 -1.98 21.90 15.02
N GLY A 9 -1.56 22.86 14.18
CA GLY A 9 -0.76 24.03 14.55
C GLY A 9 0.63 23.89 15.18
N THR A 10 1.16 22.71 15.45
CA THR A 10 2.48 22.58 16.09
C THR A 10 3.58 22.34 15.06
N GLU A 11 4.69 23.08 15.20
CA GLU A 11 5.91 22.87 14.41
C GLU A 11 6.32 21.38 14.40
N GLU A 12 6.05 20.67 15.49
CA GLU A 12 6.27 19.24 15.65
C GLU A 12 5.48 18.37 14.66
N ALA A 13 4.21 18.68 14.38
CA ALA A 13 3.41 17.95 13.38
C ALA A 13 3.99 18.13 11.97
N LYS A 14 4.45 19.34 11.63
CA LYS A 14 5.14 19.62 10.36
C LYS A 14 6.48 18.91 10.26
N ILE A 15 7.25 18.89 11.36
CA ILE A 15 8.54 18.18 11.43
C ILE A 15 8.33 16.67 11.28
N LEU A 16 7.35 16.08 11.98
CA LEU A 16 7.00 14.66 11.84
C LEU A 16 6.59 14.33 10.41
N TYR A 17 5.76 15.17 9.80
CA TYR A 17 5.35 15.03 8.41
C TYR A 17 6.53 15.07 7.44
N ALA A 18 7.42 16.07 7.56
CA ALA A 18 8.62 16.19 6.74
C ALA A 18 9.60 15.01 6.93
N ASN A 19 9.73 14.51 8.16
CA ASN A 19 10.54 13.33 8.47
C ASN A 19 9.96 12.07 7.83
N HIS A 20 8.63 11.89 7.86
CA HIS A 20 8.00 10.77 7.18
C HIS A 20 8.13 10.86 5.67
N LEU A 21 7.99 12.06 5.10
CA LEU A 21 8.18 12.33 3.68
C LEU A 21 9.57 11.95 3.20
N SER A 22 10.62 12.42 3.87
CA SER A 22 12.00 12.13 3.48
C SER A 22 12.33 10.63 3.56
N VAL A 23 11.70 9.89 4.48
CA VAL A 23 11.84 8.43 4.57
C VAL A 23 11.08 7.71 3.45
N LEU A 24 9.85 8.13 3.13
CA LEU A 24 8.99 7.46 2.15
C LEU A 24 9.32 7.85 0.70
N LEU A 25 9.89 9.05 0.51
CA LEU A 25 10.28 9.65 -0.75
C LEU A 25 11.69 10.22 -0.61
N PRO A 26 12.73 9.36 -0.63
CA PRO A 26 14.11 9.82 -0.66
C PRO A 26 14.36 10.64 -1.93
N GLU A 27 15.13 11.72 -1.80
CA GLU A 27 15.48 12.59 -2.93
C GLU A 27 16.11 11.80 -4.08
N GLY A 28 15.65 12.07 -5.30
CA GLY A 28 16.12 11.42 -6.52
C GLY A 28 15.58 9.99 -6.72
N GLN A 29 14.82 9.43 -5.78
CA GLN A 29 14.18 8.12 -5.90
C GLN A 29 12.67 8.23 -6.13
N ALA A 30 12.13 7.29 -6.89
CA ALA A 30 10.69 7.17 -7.05
C ALA A 30 10.11 6.20 -6.01
N ALA A 31 8.92 6.51 -5.52
CA ALA A 31 8.13 5.64 -4.67
C ALA A 31 6.80 5.27 -5.34
N LEU A 32 6.32 4.08 -5.00
CA LEU A 32 5.05 3.52 -5.45
C LEU A 32 4.09 3.45 -4.28
N PHE A 33 3.14 4.38 -4.22
CA PHE A 33 2.05 4.34 -3.24
C PHE A 33 1.00 3.35 -3.71
N VAL A 34 0.56 2.48 -2.81
CA VAL A 34 -0.37 1.38 -3.07
C VAL A 34 -1.41 1.33 -1.96
N ASP A 35 -2.66 1.65 -2.30
CA ASP A 35 -3.81 1.45 -1.40
C ASP A 35 -4.66 0.31 -1.95
N VAL A 36 -4.89 -0.71 -1.11
CA VAL A 36 -5.70 -1.88 -1.49
C VAL A 36 -7.00 -1.85 -0.69
N GLY A 37 -8.06 -1.44 -1.37
CA GLY A 37 -9.41 -1.44 -0.86
C GLY A 37 -10.11 -2.79 -1.00
N GLY A 38 -11.42 -2.79 -0.72
CA GLY A 38 -12.30 -3.94 -0.97
C GLY A 38 -12.64 -4.11 -2.45
N GLY A 39 -12.86 -3.00 -3.17
CA GLY A 39 -13.33 -3.00 -4.56
C GLY A 39 -12.26 -2.78 -5.62
N SER A 40 -11.21 -2.04 -5.28
CA SER A 40 -10.15 -1.57 -6.18
C SER A 40 -8.79 -1.52 -5.47
N THR A 41 -7.75 -1.22 -6.26
CA THR A 41 -6.41 -0.87 -5.80
C THR A 41 -5.98 0.41 -6.50
N GLU A 42 -5.61 1.42 -5.73
CA GLU A 42 -5.11 2.71 -6.19
C GLU A 42 -3.58 2.68 -6.16
N ILE A 43 -2.95 3.08 -7.27
CA ILE A 43 -1.50 3.11 -7.39
C ILE A 43 -1.03 4.46 -7.92
N THR A 44 -0.08 5.06 -7.22
CA THR A 44 0.52 6.34 -7.58
C THR A 44 2.04 6.21 -7.61
N VAL A 45 2.66 6.64 -8.72
CA VAL A 45 4.11 6.76 -8.87
C VAL A 45 4.49 8.20 -8.58
N ILE A 46 5.35 8.40 -7.59
CA ILE A 46 5.79 9.73 -7.15
C ILE A 46 7.31 9.78 -7.19
N ARG A 47 7.87 10.89 -7.64
CA ARG A 47 9.31 11.17 -7.57
C ARG A 47 9.50 12.65 -7.27
N ASP A 48 10.40 12.97 -6.35
CA ASP A 48 10.72 14.37 -6.01
C ASP A 48 9.45 15.21 -5.73
N HIS A 49 8.50 14.61 -4.99
CA HIS A 49 7.17 15.16 -4.66
C HIS A 49 6.23 15.42 -5.85
N VAL A 50 6.60 14.98 -7.05
CA VAL A 50 5.79 15.08 -8.28
C VAL A 50 5.08 13.75 -8.55
N VAL A 51 3.77 13.81 -8.78
CA VAL A 51 3.00 12.65 -9.25
C VAL A 51 3.31 12.43 -10.73
N LEU A 52 3.99 11.32 -11.05
CA LEU A 52 4.38 10.96 -12.41
C LEU A 52 3.28 10.18 -13.14
N ALA A 53 2.57 9.33 -12.40
CA ALA A 53 1.45 8.54 -12.92
C ALA A 53 0.55 8.10 -11.77
N GLN A 54 -0.76 8.03 -12.01
CA GLN A 54 -1.73 7.49 -11.07
C GLN A 54 -2.81 6.71 -11.81
N ARG A 55 -3.25 5.58 -11.23
CA ARG A 55 -4.36 4.79 -11.76
C ARG A 55 -5.03 3.97 -10.66
N SER A 56 -6.35 3.82 -10.74
CA SER A 56 -7.11 2.82 -9.97
C SER A 56 -7.41 1.62 -10.87
N PHE A 57 -7.27 0.42 -10.30
CA PHE A 57 -7.57 -0.86 -10.95
C PHE A 57 -8.74 -1.51 -10.23
N ALA A 58 -9.65 -2.17 -10.95
CA ALA A 58 -10.80 -2.86 -10.35
C ALA A 58 -10.39 -4.21 -9.73
N ILE A 59 -9.31 -4.19 -8.94
CA ILE A 59 -8.70 -5.31 -8.25
C ILE A 59 -8.70 -4.98 -6.76
N GLY A 60 -9.77 -5.34 -6.05
CA GLY A 60 -9.86 -5.16 -4.60
C GLY A 60 -9.95 -6.48 -3.87
N SER A 61 -9.62 -6.48 -2.57
CA SER A 61 -9.56 -7.70 -1.76
C SER A 61 -10.90 -8.45 -1.65
N VAL A 62 -12.01 -7.73 -1.45
CA VAL A 62 -13.39 -8.29 -1.45
C VAL A 62 -13.79 -8.73 -2.87
N ARG A 63 -13.45 -7.93 -3.89
CA ARG A 63 -13.74 -8.27 -5.28
C ARG A 63 -13.04 -9.56 -5.71
N LEU A 64 -11.80 -9.74 -5.28
CA LEU A 64 -10.97 -10.92 -5.53
C LEU A 64 -11.51 -12.16 -4.79
N LEU A 65 -11.90 -11.99 -3.52
CA LEU A 65 -12.53 -13.06 -2.73
C LEU A 65 -13.78 -13.61 -3.42
N ASN A 66 -14.57 -12.73 -4.05
CA ASN A 66 -15.79 -13.09 -4.77
C ASN A 66 -15.55 -13.57 -6.21
N GLY A 67 -14.29 -13.72 -6.65
CA GLY A 67 -13.96 -14.15 -8.02
C GLY A 67 -14.36 -13.15 -9.11
N ARG A 68 -14.48 -11.86 -8.77
CA ARG A 68 -14.96 -10.79 -9.67
C ARG A 68 -13.85 -9.94 -10.30
N VAL A 69 -12.64 -10.49 -10.35
CA VAL A 69 -11.50 -9.85 -11.01
C VAL A 69 -11.06 -10.76 -12.16
N PRO A 70 -11.35 -10.38 -13.41
CA PRO A 70 -10.95 -11.16 -14.57
C PRO A 70 -9.43 -11.02 -14.80
N ASP A 71 -8.84 -11.94 -15.58
CA ASP A 71 -7.39 -11.98 -15.79
C ASP A 71 -6.87 -10.74 -16.55
N GLU A 72 -7.72 -10.12 -17.37
CA GLU A 72 -7.40 -8.90 -18.13
C GLU A 72 -7.06 -7.73 -17.20
N GLU A 73 -7.76 -7.58 -16.07
CA GLU A 73 -7.45 -6.54 -15.07
C GLU A 73 -6.05 -6.74 -14.49
N TRP A 74 -5.65 -7.99 -14.23
CA TRP A 74 -4.32 -8.33 -13.76
C TRP A 74 -3.24 -8.04 -14.81
N ASP A 75 -3.52 -8.34 -16.07
CA ASP A 75 -2.61 -8.04 -17.18
C ASP A 75 -2.46 -6.52 -17.39
N GLU A 76 -3.54 -5.76 -17.26
CA GLU A 76 -3.50 -4.30 -17.29
C GLU A 76 -2.66 -3.72 -16.15
N LEU A 77 -2.87 -4.18 -14.91
CA LEU A 77 -2.06 -3.78 -13.76
C LEU A 77 -0.58 -4.11 -13.99
N ARG A 78 -0.29 -5.33 -14.43
CA ARG A 78 1.08 -5.77 -14.72
C ARG A 78 1.73 -4.94 -15.81
N HIS A 79 1.01 -4.65 -16.89
CA HIS A 79 1.51 -3.82 -17.99
C HIS A 79 1.78 -2.40 -17.51
N TRP A 80 0.83 -1.78 -16.82
CA TRP A 80 0.95 -0.42 -16.31
C TRP A 80 2.13 -0.27 -15.35
N LEU A 81 2.34 -1.20 -14.40
CA LEU A 81 3.51 -1.15 -13.50
C LEU A 81 4.83 -1.26 -14.26
N LYS A 82 4.88 -2.06 -15.31
CA LYS A 82 6.08 -2.21 -16.15
C LYS A 82 6.39 -0.97 -16.97
N THR A 83 5.37 -0.22 -17.41
CA THR A 83 5.54 0.92 -18.32
C THR A 83 5.55 2.27 -17.60
N ARG A 84 4.87 2.39 -16.46
CA ARG A 84 4.71 3.65 -15.71
C ARG A 84 5.48 3.70 -14.41
N ALA A 85 5.81 2.56 -13.79
CA ALA A 85 6.56 2.56 -12.54
C ALA A 85 8.04 2.20 -12.75
N ARG A 86 8.32 1.03 -13.35
CA ARG A 86 9.70 0.53 -13.53
C ARG A 86 10.70 1.49 -14.17
N PRO A 87 10.33 2.34 -15.17
CA PRO A 87 11.30 3.23 -15.80
C PRO A 87 11.91 4.27 -14.83
N HIS A 88 11.31 4.48 -13.67
CA HIS A 88 11.78 5.45 -12.68
C HIS A 88 12.82 4.88 -11.69
N GLY A 89 13.38 3.69 -11.97
CA GLY A 89 14.49 3.12 -11.21
C GLY A 89 14.06 2.12 -10.13
N PRO A 90 14.94 1.79 -9.17
CA PRO A 90 14.54 1.00 -8.01
C PRO A 90 13.47 1.76 -7.23
N LEU A 91 12.33 1.11 -7.01
CA LEU A 91 11.18 1.70 -6.32
C LEU A 91 11.12 1.19 -4.88
N GLN A 92 10.77 2.09 -3.98
CA GLN A 92 10.20 1.69 -2.69
C GLN A 92 8.68 1.69 -2.80
N ALA A 93 8.02 0.68 -2.23
CA ALA A 93 6.57 0.70 -2.12
C ALA A 93 6.16 1.37 -0.82
N VAL A 94 5.02 2.05 -0.83
CA VAL A 94 4.36 2.57 0.37
C VAL A 94 2.95 2.00 0.37
N GLY A 95 2.67 1.11 1.33
CA GLY A 95 1.37 0.46 1.46
C GLY A 95 0.48 1.21 2.44
N SER A 96 -0.73 1.57 2.01
CA SER A 96 -1.81 2.04 2.89
C SER A 96 -2.92 1.00 3.02
N GLY A 97 -3.74 1.15 4.06
CA GLY A 97 -4.94 0.34 4.28
C GLY A 97 -4.87 -0.66 5.45
N GLY A 98 -6.03 -1.13 5.88
CA GLY A 98 -6.17 -1.97 7.08
C GLY A 98 -5.52 -3.35 6.96
N ASN A 99 -5.49 -3.93 5.75
CA ASN A 99 -4.90 -5.25 5.52
C ASN A 99 -3.37 -5.22 5.60
N ILE A 100 -2.71 -4.26 4.94
CA ILE A 100 -1.24 -4.16 5.03
C ILE A 100 -0.78 -3.81 6.45
N ASN A 101 -1.52 -2.96 7.18
CA ASN A 101 -1.24 -2.70 8.59
C ASN A 101 -1.27 -3.98 9.43
N LYS A 102 -2.24 -4.86 9.19
CA LYS A 102 -2.34 -6.13 9.91
C LYS A 102 -1.26 -7.13 9.49
N ILE A 103 -0.98 -7.23 8.18
CA ILE A 103 0.14 -8.03 7.66
C ILE A 103 1.46 -7.57 8.31
N PHE A 104 1.71 -6.26 8.33
CA PHE A 104 2.88 -5.67 8.96
C PHE A 104 2.98 -6.03 10.44
N ASN A 105 1.90 -5.88 11.20
CA ASN A 105 1.88 -6.26 12.63
C ASN A 105 2.20 -7.75 12.85
N LEU A 106 1.76 -8.63 11.95
CA LEU A 106 2.05 -10.07 12.02
C LEU A 106 3.51 -10.41 11.66
N THR A 107 4.28 -9.47 11.09
CA THR A 107 5.72 -9.69 10.85
C THR A 107 6.57 -9.60 12.12
N GLY A 108 6.07 -8.94 13.16
CA GLY A 108 6.84 -8.62 14.37
C GLY A 108 7.89 -7.51 14.21
N LEU A 109 7.96 -6.85 13.06
CA LEU A 109 8.84 -5.69 12.85
C LEU A 109 8.42 -4.50 13.73
N LYS A 110 9.41 -3.66 14.09
CA LYS A 110 9.15 -2.41 14.80
C LYS A 110 8.59 -1.36 13.85
N LYS A 111 7.74 -0.47 14.37
CA LYS A 111 7.20 0.67 13.62
C LYS A 111 8.33 1.46 12.93
N GLY A 112 8.10 1.85 11.68
CA GLY A 112 9.08 2.57 10.86
C GLY A 112 10.05 1.69 10.06
N GLN A 113 10.16 0.39 10.38
CA GLN A 113 10.93 -0.53 9.54
C GLN A 113 10.13 -0.88 8.28
N PRO A 114 10.77 -0.96 7.10
CA PRO A 114 10.12 -1.49 5.91
C PRO A 114 9.98 -3.03 6.00
N VAL A 115 8.92 -3.56 5.41
CA VAL A 115 8.72 -5.00 5.24
C VAL A 115 9.17 -5.44 3.85
N SER A 116 9.89 -6.57 3.77
CA SER A 116 10.36 -7.12 2.50
C SER A 116 9.34 -8.01 1.83
N TYR A 117 9.43 -8.15 0.50
CA TYR A 117 8.58 -9.07 -0.27
C TYR A 117 8.56 -10.51 0.31
N PRO A 118 9.72 -11.14 0.62
CA PRO A 118 9.73 -12.49 1.21
C PRO A 118 9.00 -12.56 2.55
N LEU A 119 9.06 -11.51 3.37
CA LEU A 119 8.44 -11.50 4.68
C LEU A 119 6.91 -11.31 4.59
N ILE A 120 6.41 -10.46 3.68
CA ILE A 120 4.97 -10.40 3.37
C ILE A 120 4.47 -11.77 2.90
N LYS A 121 5.23 -12.42 2.00
CA LYS A 121 4.89 -13.75 1.50
C LYS A 121 4.89 -14.80 2.62
N HIS A 122 5.87 -14.75 3.52
CA HIS A 122 5.94 -15.64 4.67
C HIS A 122 4.71 -15.48 5.57
N VAL A 123 4.34 -14.24 5.94
CA VAL A 123 3.13 -13.98 6.72
C VAL A 123 1.88 -14.52 6.03
N ALA A 124 1.73 -14.32 4.72
CA ALA A 124 0.60 -14.85 3.98
C ALA A 124 0.52 -16.38 4.02
N LEU A 125 1.65 -17.07 3.84
CA LEU A 125 1.74 -18.54 3.94
C LEU A 125 1.46 -19.05 5.35
N THR A 126 1.82 -18.29 6.38
CA THR A 126 1.49 -18.61 7.78
C THR A 126 -0.01 -18.47 8.05
N ILE A 127 -0.71 -17.53 7.39
CA ILE A 127 -2.16 -17.32 7.55
C ILE A 127 -2.97 -18.37 6.76
N GLU A 128 -2.48 -18.80 5.60
CA GLU A 128 -3.15 -19.70 4.65
C GLU A 128 -3.80 -20.96 5.27
N PRO A 129 -3.10 -21.75 6.13
CA PRO A 129 -3.66 -22.98 6.69
C PRO A 129 -4.79 -22.74 7.70
N TYR A 130 -4.91 -21.53 8.28
CA TYR A 130 -5.94 -21.23 9.25
C TYR A 130 -7.29 -20.97 8.59
N GLY A 131 -8.33 -21.60 9.12
CA GLY A 131 -9.72 -21.30 8.79
C GLY A 131 -10.16 -19.94 9.33
N MET A 132 -11.37 -19.51 8.95
CA MET A 132 -11.94 -18.22 9.35
C MET A 132 -11.93 -18.00 10.87
N GLU A 133 -12.45 -18.96 11.63
CA GLU A 133 -12.51 -18.84 13.10
C GLU A 133 -11.13 -18.79 13.75
N GLU A 134 -10.18 -19.55 13.21
CA GLU A 134 -8.81 -19.59 13.73
C GLU A 134 -8.08 -18.29 13.44
N ARG A 135 -8.28 -17.71 12.25
CA ARG A 135 -7.78 -16.37 11.90
C ARG A 135 -8.29 -15.31 12.89
N ILE A 136 -9.57 -15.38 13.27
CA ILE A 136 -10.15 -14.45 14.24
C ILE A 136 -9.56 -14.68 15.63
N ARG A 137 -9.60 -15.93 16.13
CA ARG A 137 -9.24 -16.28 17.51
C ARG A 137 -7.73 -16.28 17.77
N LEU A 138 -6.95 -16.91 16.88
CA LEU A 138 -5.51 -17.11 17.06
C LEU A 138 -4.70 -15.91 16.56
N LEU A 139 -5.10 -15.31 15.44
CA LEU A 139 -4.36 -14.19 14.83
C LEU A 139 -4.93 -12.82 15.20
N GLY A 140 -6.02 -12.77 15.98
CA GLY A 140 -6.69 -11.54 16.40
C GLY A 140 -7.15 -10.70 15.20
N LEU A 141 -7.65 -11.36 14.15
CA LEU A 141 -8.20 -10.70 12.98
C LEU A 141 -9.66 -10.31 13.25
N ARG A 142 -10.05 -9.11 12.82
CA ARG A 142 -11.48 -8.77 12.77
C ARG A 142 -12.16 -9.64 11.71
N PRO A 143 -13.43 -10.04 11.89
CA PRO A 143 -14.12 -10.95 10.98
C PRO A 143 -14.09 -10.49 9.51
N ASP A 144 -14.33 -9.21 9.26
CA ASP A 144 -14.30 -8.55 7.94
C ASP A 144 -12.91 -8.41 7.31
N ARG A 145 -11.85 -8.80 8.03
CA ARG A 145 -10.46 -8.84 7.53
C ARG A 145 -9.97 -10.27 7.38
N ALA A 146 -10.50 -11.21 8.15
CA ALA A 146 -10.02 -12.59 8.19
C ALA A 146 -10.25 -13.34 6.86
N ASP A 147 -11.29 -12.98 6.11
CA ASP A 147 -11.57 -13.45 4.75
C ASP A 147 -10.72 -12.78 3.67
N VAL A 148 -10.48 -11.47 3.80
CA VAL A 148 -9.87 -10.66 2.75
C VAL A 148 -8.36 -10.42 2.89
N ILE A 149 -7.74 -10.79 4.02
CA ILE A 149 -6.30 -10.55 4.25
C ILE A 149 -5.40 -11.29 3.24
N LEU A 150 -5.75 -12.53 2.85
CA LEU A 150 -5.00 -13.29 1.85
C LEU A 150 -5.19 -12.71 0.44
N PRO A 151 -6.41 -12.39 -0.02
CA PRO A 151 -6.62 -11.59 -1.22
C PRO A 151 -5.80 -10.30 -1.27
N ALA A 152 -5.79 -9.53 -0.19
CA ALA A 152 -5.01 -8.29 -0.11
C ALA A 152 -3.50 -8.56 -0.20
N ALA A 153 -2.98 -9.56 0.52
CA ALA A 153 -1.58 -9.96 0.44
C ALA A 153 -1.17 -10.34 -0.99
N ARG A 154 -2.02 -11.07 -1.73
CA ARG A 154 -1.80 -11.42 -3.14
C ARG A 154 -1.65 -10.17 -4.01
N ILE A 155 -2.46 -9.14 -3.78
CA ILE A 155 -2.39 -7.87 -4.52
C ILE A 155 -1.06 -7.16 -4.23
N TYR A 156 -0.70 -6.94 -2.96
CA TYR A 156 0.56 -6.29 -2.59
C TYR A 156 1.79 -7.04 -3.17
N LEU A 157 1.80 -8.38 -3.08
CA LEU A 157 2.87 -9.20 -3.65
C LEU A 157 2.93 -9.08 -5.19
N ALA A 158 1.79 -9.04 -5.87
CA ALA A 158 1.75 -8.84 -7.32
C ALA A 158 2.32 -7.46 -7.70
N VAL A 159 1.89 -6.41 -7.01
CA VAL A 159 2.37 -5.04 -7.23
C VAL A 159 3.88 -4.94 -7.01
N MET A 160 4.39 -5.42 -5.88
CA MET A 160 5.83 -5.41 -5.59
C MET A 160 6.64 -6.21 -6.63
N LYS A 161 6.17 -7.41 -6.99
CA LYS A 161 6.83 -8.25 -8.00
C LYS A 161 6.88 -7.58 -9.36
N TRP A 162 5.79 -6.95 -9.79
CA TRP A 162 5.70 -6.33 -11.10
C TRP A 162 6.30 -4.94 -11.15
N SER A 163 6.38 -4.20 -10.04
CA SER A 163 7.14 -2.95 -9.97
C SER A 163 8.64 -3.16 -9.73
N ARG A 164 9.05 -4.35 -9.27
CA ARG A 164 10.39 -4.66 -8.74
C ARG A 164 10.71 -3.94 -7.41
N ALA A 165 9.70 -3.45 -6.70
CA ALA A 165 9.89 -2.97 -5.34
C ALA A 165 10.24 -4.13 -4.41
N GLN A 166 11.36 -4.02 -3.70
CA GLN A 166 11.83 -5.07 -2.77
C GLN A 166 11.31 -4.85 -1.35
N LEU A 167 11.08 -3.59 -0.99
CA LEU A 167 10.67 -3.14 0.33
C LEU A 167 9.36 -2.35 0.23
N MET A 168 8.52 -2.50 1.25
CA MET A 168 7.29 -1.74 1.42
C MET A 168 7.30 -1.06 2.79
N HIS A 169 7.14 0.26 2.81
CA HIS A 169 6.89 1.03 4.02
C HIS A 169 5.40 1.01 4.33
N VAL A 170 5.06 0.87 5.61
CA VAL A 170 3.68 0.86 6.09
C VAL A 170 3.55 1.96 7.14
N PRO A 171 3.29 3.21 6.71
CA PRO A 171 3.14 4.33 7.64
C PRO A 171 1.86 4.20 8.46
N GLN A 172 1.69 5.10 9.42
CA GLN A 172 0.44 5.20 10.17
C GLN A 172 -0.75 5.43 9.22
N VAL A 173 -1.91 4.92 9.61
CA VAL A 173 -3.15 4.99 8.82
C VAL A 173 -3.44 6.44 8.42
N GLY A 174 -3.77 6.66 7.14
CA GLY A 174 -4.13 7.96 6.60
C GLY A 174 -2.95 8.86 6.20
N LEU A 175 -1.72 8.56 6.65
CA LEU A 175 -0.55 9.37 6.30
C LEU A 175 -0.21 9.24 4.80
N ALA A 176 -0.09 8.01 4.30
CA ALA A 176 0.19 7.77 2.89
C ALA A 176 -0.85 8.40 1.96
N ASP A 177 -2.13 8.32 2.34
CA ASP A 177 -3.23 8.85 1.55
C ASP A 177 -3.23 10.39 1.56
N GLY A 178 -2.96 11.00 2.73
CA GLY A 178 -2.78 12.44 2.87
C GLY A 178 -1.63 12.98 2.01
N LEU A 179 -0.48 12.27 1.99
CA LEU A 179 0.68 12.62 1.17
C LEU A 179 0.33 12.66 -0.32
N VAL A 180 -0.33 11.61 -0.81
CA VAL A 180 -0.74 11.52 -2.21
C VAL A 180 -1.72 12.65 -2.56
N GLN A 181 -2.69 12.92 -1.69
CA GLN A 181 -3.66 14.00 -1.91
C GLN A 181 -3.00 15.38 -1.93
N GLU A 182 -2.07 15.67 -1.03
CA GLU A 182 -1.37 16.95 -0.99
C GLU A 182 -0.54 17.18 -2.26
N MET A 183 0.22 16.17 -2.70
CA MET A 183 1.04 16.27 -3.92
C MET A 183 0.18 16.39 -5.18
N ALA A 184 -0.95 15.67 -5.25
CA ALA A 184 -1.88 15.79 -6.35
C ALA A 184 -2.50 17.19 -6.44
N ARG A 185 -2.79 17.83 -5.30
CA ARG A 185 -3.30 19.22 -5.25
C ARG A 185 -2.27 20.23 -5.68
N ALA A 186 -1.01 20.07 -5.25
CA ALA A 186 0.09 20.99 -5.61
C ALA A 186 0.42 21.01 -7.11
N HIS A 187 -0.04 19.99 -7.87
CA HIS A 187 0.21 19.83 -9.31
C HIS A 187 -1.00 20.15 -10.20
N LEU A 188 -2.12 20.62 -9.63
CA LEU A 188 -3.19 21.21 -10.42
C LEU A 188 -2.80 22.67 -10.73
N PRO A 189 -2.62 23.06 -12.01
CA PRO A 189 -2.58 24.49 -12.32
C PRO A 189 -3.92 25.09 -11.91
N GLY A 190 -3.86 26.18 -11.15
CA GLY A 190 -5.03 27.03 -10.88
C GLY A 190 -5.62 27.61 -12.15
#